data_AF-A0A7Y8BL95-F1
#
_entry.id   AF-A0A7Y8BL95-F1
#
_cell.length_a   1.000
_cell.length_b   1.000
_cell.length_c   1.000
_cell.angle_alpha   90.00
_cell.angle_beta   90.00
_cell.angle_gamma   90.00
#
_symmetry.space_group_name_H-M   'P 1'
#
loop_
_entity.id
_entity.type
_entity.pdbx_description
1 polymer ?
#
loop_
_entity_poly.entity_id
_entity_poly.type
_entity_poly.pdbx_seq_one_letter_code
_entity_poly.pdbx_strand_id
1 'polypeptide(L)'
;MTMSENKTELHRLMLEAAETGLSINNIEPIGTGLGISPRQLVNELALAVANGFNAMSLDFDFCSTVMNGLEGVVAQLAVDGETPEPALSIYLAFDAGEFKRSGDLIDVCPAEKYTRPMIEQILLEYPDERR
;
A
#
# COMPACT_ATOMS: atom_id res chain seq x y z
N MET A 1 0.81 22.80 0.58
CA MET A 1 1.71 21.81 -0.04
C MET A 1 1.28 21.58 -1.47
N THR A 2 2.21 21.52 -2.42
CA THR A 2 1.95 21.28 -3.84
C THR A 2 1.78 19.78 -4.13
N MET A 3 1.17 19.41 -5.26
CA MET A 3 1.04 18.00 -5.69
C MET A 3 2.39 17.27 -5.81
N SER A 4 3.45 17.97 -6.22
CA SER A 4 4.80 17.41 -6.32
C SER A 4 5.43 17.14 -4.96
N GLU A 5 5.18 17.99 -3.98
CA GLU A 5 5.65 17.81 -2.61
C GLU A 5 4.96 16.58 -1.97
N ASN A 6 3.66 16.37 -2.23
CA ASN A 6 2.94 15.19 -1.70
C ASN A 6 3.49 13.88 -2.29
N LYS A 7 3.71 13.82 -3.61
CA LYS A 7 4.31 12.64 -4.25
C LYS A 7 5.71 12.32 -3.72
N THR A 8 6.50 13.36 -3.44
CA THR A 8 7.85 13.20 -2.88
C THR A 8 7.77 12.63 -1.46
N GLU A 9 6.84 13.12 -0.64
CA GLU A 9 6.64 12.63 0.72
C GLU A 9 6.15 11.19 0.76
N LEU A 10 5.17 10.83 -0.10
CA LEU A 10 4.72 9.44 -0.23
C LEU A 10 5.84 8.51 -0.68
N HIS A 11 6.68 8.93 -1.63
CA HIS A 11 7.82 8.12 -2.05
C HIS A 11 8.84 7.94 -0.91
N ARG A 12 9.12 8.99 -0.13
CA ARG A 12 9.98 8.92 1.05
C ARG A 12 9.43 7.91 2.07
N LEU A 13 8.12 7.95 2.31
CA LEU A 13 7.45 7.00 3.21
C LEU A 13 7.48 5.57 2.70
N MET A 14 7.39 5.32 1.39
CA MET A 14 7.58 3.98 0.84
C MET A 14 8.97 3.44 1.15
N LEU A 15 10.02 4.25 0.97
CA LEU A 15 11.39 3.84 1.25
C LEU A 15 11.58 3.50 2.74
N GLU A 16 11.05 4.35 3.64
CA GLU A 16 11.11 4.13 5.08
C GLU A 16 10.32 2.88 5.51
N ALA A 17 9.12 2.67 4.93
CA ALA A 17 8.34 1.46 5.14
C ALA A 17 9.10 0.20 4.70
N ALA A 18 9.75 0.24 3.54
CA ALA A 18 10.51 -0.90 3.03
C ALA A 18 11.78 -1.20 3.85
N GLU A 19 12.42 -0.18 4.43
CA GLU A 19 13.69 -0.33 5.15
C GLU A 19 13.47 -0.72 6.63
N THR A 20 12.54 -0.05 7.32
CA THR A 20 12.38 -0.18 8.77
C THR A 20 10.94 -0.49 9.21
N GLY A 21 9.99 -0.49 8.28
CA GLY A 21 8.56 -0.43 8.59
C GLY A 21 8.13 0.96 9.09
N LEU A 22 6.82 1.16 9.17
CA LEU A 22 6.22 2.38 9.72
C LEU A 22 5.37 2.06 10.95
N SER A 23 5.42 2.97 11.92
CA SER A 23 4.57 2.99 13.10
C SER A 23 3.71 4.25 13.12
N ILE A 24 2.77 4.32 14.06
CA ILE A 24 1.96 5.51 14.27
C ILE A 24 2.82 6.77 14.52
N ASN A 25 4.00 6.63 15.13
CA ASN A 25 4.92 7.73 15.41
C ASN A 25 5.54 8.34 14.14
N ASN A 26 5.63 7.55 13.05
CA ASN A 26 6.08 8.04 11.74
C ASN A 26 4.92 8.74 11.02
N ILE A 27 3.70 8.18 11.13
CA ILE A 27 2.52 8.62 10.38
C ILE A 27 1.86 9.88 10.96
N GLU A 28 1.67 9.97 12.28
CA GLU A 28 0.94 11.06 12.94
C GLU A 28 1.49 12.46 12.65
N PRO A 29 2.81 12.72 12.75
CA PRO A 29 3.36 14.05 12.50
C PRO A 29 3.14 14.49 11.05
N ILE A 30 3.25 13.56 10.10
CA ILE A 30 3.07 13.84 8.67
C ILE A 30 1.59 14.09 8.39
N GLY A 31 0.70 13.22 8.87
CA GLY A 31 -0.75 13.42 8.73
C GLY A 31 -1.19 14.78 9.28
N THR A 32 -0.67 15.17 10.44
CA THR A 32 -0.91 16.49 11.06
C THR A 32 -0.43 17.63 10.17
N GLY A 33 0.79 17.53 9.62
CA GLY A 33 1.34 18.52 8.69
C GLY A 33 0.56 18.65 7.39
N LEU A 34 -0.10 17.57 6.97
CA LEU A 34 -0.96 17.50 5.78
C LEU A 34 -2.42 17.87 6.05
N GLY A 35 -2.82 17.97 7.33
CA GLY A 35 -4.21 18.19 7.72
C GLY A 35 -5.12 16.98 7.47
N ILE A 36 -4.56 15.77 7.41
CA ILE A 36 -5.29 14.51 7.20
C ILE A 36 -5.09 13.56 8.38
N SER A 37 -6.02 12.62 8.55
CA SER A 37 -5.88 11.62 9.61
C SER A 37 -4.76 10.62 9.30
N PRO A 38 -4.16 9.97 10.33
CA PRO A 38 -3.21 8.87 10.13
C PRO A 38 -3.77 7.76 9.22
N ARG A 39 -5.06 7.43 9.38
CA ARG A 39 -5.75 6.45 8.54
C ARG A 39 -5.78 6.88 7.07
N GLN A 40 -6.11 8.13 6.80
CA GLN A 40 -6.12 8.66 5.44
C GLN A 40 -4.71 8.63 4.82
N LEU A 41 -3.67 9.00 5.58
CA LEU A 41 -2.29 8.95 5.08
C LEU A 41 -1.86 7.52 4.73
N VAL A 42 -2.16 6.55 5.58
CA VAL A 42 -1.85 5.12 5.31
C VAL A 42 -2.60 4.61 4.07
N ASN A 43 -3.86 5.01 3.91
CA ASN A 43 -4.64 4.70 2.71
C ASN A 43 -4.05 5.33 1.44
N GLU A 44 -3.65 6.60 1.49
CA GLU A 44 -3.02 7.29 0.37
C GLU A 44 -1.67 6.67 -0.01
N LEU A 45 -0.89 6.23 0.99
CA LEU A 45 0.38 5.54 0.78
C LEU A 45 0.16 4.18 0.11
N ALA A 46 -0.75 3.36 0.63
CA ALA A 46 -1.07 2.06 0.04
C ALA A 46 -1.61 2.21 -1.40
N LEU A 47 -2.47 3.20 -1.66
CA LEU A 47 -2.94 3.52 -3.01
C LEU A 47 -1.81 3.94 -3.94
N ALA A 48 -0.82 4.68 -3.46
CA ALA A 48 0.33 5.06 -4.27
C ALA A 48 1.19 3.83 -4.63
N VAL A 49 1.35 2.87 -3.71
CA VAL A 49 2.01 1.58 -3.99
C VAL A 49 1.23 0.80 -5.05
N ALA A 50 -0.08 0.63 -4.86
CA ALA A 50 -0.95 -0.09 -5.79
C ALA A 50 -0.96 0.52 -7.20
N ASN A 51 -1.06 1.85 -7.30
CA ASN A 51 -0.98 2.55 -8.59
C ASN A 51 0.39 2.36 -9.25
N GLY A 52 1.48 2.43 -8.49
CA GLY A 52 2.83 2.23 -9.02
C GLY A 52 3.05 0.80 -9.54
N PHE A 53 2.54 -0.20 -8.83
CA PHE A 53 2.55 -1.60 -9.29
C PHE A 53 1.70 -1.80 -10.55
N ASN A 54 0.48 -1.25 -10.57
CA ASN A 54 -0.42 -1.36 -11.71
C ASN A 54 0.13 -0.67 -12.96
N ALA A 55 0.82 0.46 -12.79
CA ALA A 55 1.48 1.19 -13.86
C ALA A 55 2.83 0.57 -14.30
N MET A 56 3.26 -0.53 -13.67
CA MET A 56 4.57 -1.16 -13.87
C MET A 56 5.76 -0.21 -13.60
N SER A 57 5.56 0.83 -12.78
CA SER A 57 6.64 1.74 -12.36
C SER A 57 7.34 1.28 -11.09
N LEU A 58 6.70 0.38 -10.32
CA LEU A 58 7.26 -0.30 -9.16
C LEU A 58 7.12 -1.81 -9.38
N ASP A 59 8.15 -2.57 -9.01
CA ASP A 59 8.11 -4.04 -9.08
C ASP A 59 7.37 -4.66 -7.88
N PHE A 60 7.01 -5.93 -8.02
CA PHE A 60 6.26 -6.66 -7.00
C PHE A 60 7.02 -6.74 -5.67
N ASP A 61 8.33 -7.04 -5.70
CA ASP A 61 9.13 -7.27 -4.49
C ASP A 61 9.22 -6.00 -3.64
N PHE A 62 9.43 -4.85 -4.28
CA PHE A 62 9.41 -3.56 -3.61
C PHE A 62 8.03 -3.28 -3.00
N CYS A 63 6.97 -3.43 -3.79
CA CYS A 63 5.61 -3.15 -3.31
C CYS A 63 5.19 -4.08 -2.15
N SER A 64 5.51 -5.38 -2.22
CA SER A 64 5.22 -6.34 -1.14
C SER A 64 5.98 -5.98 0.12
N THR A 65 7.27 -5.59 -0.02
CA THR A 65 8.09 -5.15 1.11
C THR A 65 7.54 -3.89 1.78
N VAL A 66 7.10 -2.91 0.98
CA VAL A 66 6.44 -1.70 1.50
C VAL A 66 5.16 -2.07 2.25
N MET A 67 4.29 -2.90 1.67
CA MET A 67 3.02 -3.26 2.32
C MET A 67 3.22 -4.04 3.62
N ASN A 68 4.20 -4.94 3.68
CA ASN A 68 4.61 -5.61 4.92
C ASN A 68 5.13 -4.60 5.95
N GLY A 69 5.86 -3.57 5.51
CA GLY A 69 6.27 -2.45 6.35
C GLY A 69 5.12 -1.60 6.91
N LEU A 70 3.92 -1.67 6.32
CA LEU A 70 2.71 -0.99 6.80
C LEU A 70 1.84 -1.85 7.71
N GLU A 71 2.05 -3.17 7.76
CA GLU A 71 1.20 -4.12 8.49
C GLU A 71 0.94 -3.67 9.94
N GLY A 72 2.01 -3.31 10.66
CA GLY A 72 1.93 -2.92 12.07
C GLY A 72 1.05 -1.69 12.30
N VAL A 73 1.20 -0.63 11.49
CA VAL A 73 0.40 0.59 11.64
C VAL A 73 -1.04 0.39 11.15
N VAL A 74 -1.26 -0.42 10.10
CA VAL A 74 -2.61 -0.79 9.65
C VAL A 74 -3.35 -1.55 10.75
N ALA A 75 -2.70 -2.55 11.37
CA ALA A 75 -3.27 -3.34 12.45
C ALA A 75 -3.59 -2.46 13.67
N GLN A 76 -2.67 -1.59 14.07
CA GLN A 76 -2.90 -0.66 15.18
C GLN A 76 -4.12 0.24 14.93
N LEU A 77 -4.19 0.87 13.76
CA LEU A 77 -5.30 1.77 13.42
C LEU A 77 -6.66 1.06 13.33
N ALA A 78 -6.67 -0.22 12.94
CA ALA A 78 -7.88 -1.05 12.93
C ALA A 78 -8.34 -1.46 14.34
N VAL A 79 -7.42 -1.58 15.31
CA VAL A 79 -7.76 -1.81 16.72
C VAL A 79 -8.33 -0.53 17.35
N ASP A 80 -7.73 0.62 17.03
CA ASP A 80 -8.06 1.91 17.65
C ASP A 80 -9.32 2.57 17.04
N GLY A 81 -9.86 2.03 15.94
CA GLY A 81 -11.03 2.60 15.27
C GLY A 81 -11.51 1.79 14.07
N GLU A 82 -11.94 2.48 13.01
CA GLU A 82 -12.29 1.79 11.75
C GLU A 82 -11.02 1.33 11.02
N THR A 83 -11.14 0.18 10.37
CA THR A 83 -10.08 -0.40 9.53
C THR A 83 -9.63 0.58 8.44
N PRO A 84 -8.32 0.78 8.25
CA PRO A 84 -7.80 1.52 7.10
C PRO A 84 -8.10 0.79 5.78
N GLU A 85 -9.09 1.27 5.04
CA GLU A 85 -9.39 0.82 3.68
C GLU A 85 -9.15 1.94 2.66
N PRO A 86 -8.45 1.68 1.53
CA PRO A 86 -8.13 0.35 1.01
C PRO A 86 -6.80 -0.26 1.48
N ALA A 87 -6.11 0.32 2.48
CA ALA A 87 -4.77 -0.15 2.85
C ALA A 87 -4.71 -1.63 3.26
N LEU A 88 -5.69 -2.11 4.04
CA LEU A 88 -5.78 -3.53 4.39
C LEU A 88 -6.04 -4.40 3.15
N SER A 89 -7.01 -4.02 2.30
CA SER A 89 -7.31 -4.76 1.08
C SER A 89 -6.10 -4.87 0.15
N ILE A 90 -5.30 -3.80 0.04
CA ILE A 90 -4.07 -3.78 -0.75
C ILE A 90 -3.00 -4.68 -0.13
N TYR A 91 -2.83 -4.64 1.20
CA TYR A 91 -1.91 -5.54 1.91
C TYR A 91 -2.24 -7.01 1.59
N LEU A 92 -3.52 -7.38 1.72
CA LEU A 92 -3.99 -8.74 1.42
C LEU A 92 -3.78 -9.14 -0.06
N ALA A 93 -3.84 -8.18 -0.98
CA ALA A 93 -3.56 -8.45 -2.40
C ALA A 93 -2.08 -8.78 -2.64
N PHE A 94 -1.15 -8.10 -1.98
CA PHE A 94 0.28 -8.41 -2.07
C PHE A 94 0.61 -9.74 -1.38
N ASP A 95 0.10 -9.97 -0.17
CA ASP A 95 0.23 -11.26 0.57
C ASP A 95 -0.22 -12.45 -0.30
N ALA A 96 -1.36 -12.30 -0.99
CA ALA A 96 -1.90 -13.34 -1.86
C ALA A 96 -0.99 -13.73 -3.04
N GLY A 97 -0.06 -12.85 -3.44
CA GLY A 97 0.88 -13.06 -4.54
C GLY A 97 2.30 -13.41 -4.09
N GLU A 98 2.57 -13.60 -2.80
CA GLU A 98 3.90 -14.02 -2.34
C GLU A 98 4.19 -15.49 -2.65
N PHE A 99 3.15 -16.33 -2.69
CA PHE A 99 3.32 -17.78 -2.81
C PHE A 99 2.41 -18.43 -3.86
N LYS A 100 2.95 -19.46 -4.53
CA LYS A 100 2.16 -20.39 -5.33
C LYS A 100 1.22 -21.16 -4.44
N ARG A 101 0.00 -21.40 -4.92
CA ARG A 101 -0.99 -22.24 -4.25
C ARG A 101 -0.88 -23.68 -4.75
N SER A 102 -1.32 -24.61 -3.90
CA SER A 102 -1.45 -26.02 -4.30
C SER A 102 -2.37 -26.14 -5.52
N GLY A 103 -1.85 -26.65 -6.63
CA GLY A 103 -2.56 -26.75 -7.92
C GLY A 103 -2.13 -25.73 -8.97
N ASP A 104 -1.24 -24.81 -8.61
CA ASP A 104 -0.61 -23.92 -9.58
C ASP A 104 0.33 -24.66 -10.54
N LEU A 105 0.37 -24.17 -11.78
CA LEU A 105 1.37 -24.60 -12.74
C LEU A 105 2.77 -24.20 -12.29
N ILE A 106 3.77 -24.99 -12.68
CA ILE A 106 5.16 -24.80 -12.25
C ILE A 106 5.73 -23.44 -12.67
N ASP A 107 5.25 -22.86 -13.76
CA ASP A 107 5.70 -21.62 -14.37
C ASP A 107 4.82 -20.41 -14.02
N VAL A 108 3.78 -20.58 -13.20
CA VAL A 108 2.91 -19.47 -12.83
C VAL A 108 3.70 -18.40 -12.07
N CYS A 109 3.37 -17.13 -12.31
CA CYS A 109 3.78 -16.03 -11.45
C CYS A 109 2.63 -15.69 -10.48
N PRO A 110 2.77 -15.93 -9.16
CA PRO A 110 1.71 -15.66 -8.20
C PRO A 110 1.28 -14.19 -8.16
N ALA A 111 2.22 -13.25 -8.28
CA ALA A 111 1.92 -11.82 -8.37
C ALA A 111 0.99 -11.49 -9.55
N GLU A 112 1.25 -12.06 -10.73
CA GLU A 112 0.41 -11.86 -11.92
C GLU A 112 -0.95 -12.57 -11.79
N LYS A 113 -0.98 -13.73 -11.14
CA LYS A 113 -2.19 -14.54 -11.00
C LYS A 113 -3.13 -14.03 -9.89
N TYR A 114 -2.60 -13.48 -8.81
CA TYR A 114 -3.35 -13.13 -7.60
C TYR A 114 -3.32 -11.65 -7.30
N THR A 115 -2.13 -11.04 -7.17
CA THR A 115 -2.01 -9.62 -6.81
C THR A 115 -2.57 -8.71 -7.89
N ARG A 116 -2.18 -8.90 -9.16
CA ARG A 116 -2.60 -7.99 -10.24
C ARG A 116 -4.12 -7.88 -10.39
N PRO A 117 -4.90 -8.97 -10.49
CA PRO A 117 -6.35 -8.87 -10.58
C PRO A 117 -7.00 -8.20 -9.35
N MET A 118 -6.48 -8.47 -8.14
CA MET A 118 -6.99 -7.87 -6.90
C MET A 118 -6.70 -6.36 -6.86
N ILE A 119 -5.49 -5.95 -7.22
CA ILE A 119 -5.11 -4.53 -7.32
C ILE A 119 -5.94 -3.81 -8.37
N GLU A 120 -6.13 -4.41 -9.55
CA GLU A 120 -6.99 -3.83 -10.60
C GLU A 120 -8.41 -3.59 -10.08
N GLN A 121 -9.00 -4.56 -9.37
CA GLN A 121 -10.32 -4.41 -8.78
C GLN A 121 -10.35 -3.30 -7.72
N ILE A 122 -9.39 -3.29 -6.79
CA ILE A 122 -9.32 -2.26 -5.74
C ILE A 122 -9.21 -0.86 -6.37
N LEU A 123 -8.38 -0.68 -7.41
CA LEU A 123 -8.23 0.62 -8.06
C LEU A 123 -9.47 1.08 -8.84
N LEU A 124 -10.37 0.17 -9.22
CA LEU A 124 -11.68 0.53 -9.76
C LEU A 124 -12.63 1.04 -8.67
N GLU A 125 -12.53 0.50 -7.46
CA GLU A 125 -13.34 0.89 -6.30
C GLU A 125 -12.82 2.19 -5.65
N TYR A 126 -11.50 2.41 -5.71
CA TYR A 126 -10.81 3.56 -5.14
C TYR A 126 -10.03 4.33 -6.23
N PRO A 127 -10.72 5.00 -7.16
CA PRO A 127 -10.07 5.74 -8.22
C PRO A 127 -9.24 6.89 -7.67
N ASP A 128 -8.08 7.15 -8.28
CA ASP A 128 -7.28 8.33 -7.94
C ASP A 128 -8.03 9.59 -8.40
N GLU A 129 -8.70 10.26 -7.47
CA GLU A 129 -9.47 11.50 -7.72
C GLU A 129 -8.55 12.70 -8.05
N ARG A 130 -7.22 12.53 -7.99
CA ARG A 130 -6.21 13.58 -8.22
C ARG A 130 -5.85 13.77 -9.71
N ARG A 131 -6.78 13.49 -10.63
CA ARG A 131 -6.61 13.69 -12.08
C ARG A 131 -6.85 15.13 -12.53
#